data_AF-A0A8J2HAI2-F1
#
_entry.id   AF-A0A8J2HAI2-F1
#
_cell.length_a   1.000
_cell.length_b   1.000
_cell.length_c   1.000
_cell.angle_alpha   90.00
_cell.angle_beta   90.00
_cell.angle_gamma   90.00
#
_symmetry.space_group_name_H-M   'P 1'
#
loop_
_entity.id
_entity.type
_entity.pdbx_description
1 polymer ?
#
loop_
_entity_poly.entity_id
_entity_poly.type
_entity_poly.pdbx_seq_one_letter_code
_entity_poly.pdbx_strand_id
1 'polypeptide(L)'
;MRRTVATKSKDRLWDQGVIPFIIDDVFSGSQRKLIKEAMRVWEKSTCITFVETVPDVLHELGHAIGLEHEHIRPDRDMFIDVIYENIPEEFFSEFEKGSAHDVQTFNQTYDYHSVMHYPSDAFSIYWPLETLLPKQENLSLGNIKLSRYCGNFSSIRIKTNNVLFVTYVKSTTSNPSIGFTAHYNIICGGIFDIKVDTPFNLESTNFPDAYPPNRRCSWKFTAPNNHRIAMKIHYFELELNDNCIDFLMIKDGIDYNSKVIGVYCGERDSWQINSTDNKLLVIFSSDSIINYSGFSATLFAIPLDG
;
A
#
# COMPACT_ATOMS: atom_id res chain seq x y z
N MET A 1 30.83 4.44 25.76
CA MET A 1 29.64 5.02 25.12
C MET A 1 28.53 3.97 25.11
N ARG A 2 27.55 4.05 26.01
CA ARG A 2 26.39 3.16 26.02
C ARG A 2 25.27 3.87 25.24
N ARG A 3 25.00 3.40 24.02
CA ARG A 3 23.78 3.75 23.30
C ARG A 3 22.74 2.70 23.68
N THR A 4 21.75 3.08 24.48
CA THR A 4 20.59 2.24 24.76
C THR A 4 19.34 3.07 24.50
N VAL A 5 18.70 2.79 23.36
CA VAL A 5 17.32 3.22 23.08
C VAL A 5 16.44 2.11 23.67
N ALA A 6 16.20 2.18 24.98
CA ALA A 6 15.26 1.31 25.67
C ALA A 6 14.76 2.03 26.92
N THR A 7 13.43 2.04 27.09
CA THR A 7 12.75 2.60 28.27
C THR A 7 13.31 2.02 29.58
N LYS A 8 13.35 2.84 30.64
CA LYS A 8 13.76 2.40 31.99
C LYS A 8 12.60 1.79 32.80
N SER A 9 11.36 1.93 32.35
CA SER A 9 10.17 1.38 33.03
C SER A 9 9.99 -0.09 32.64
N LYS A 10 9.89 -0.97 33.64
CA LYS A 10 9.81 -2.44 33.46
C LYS A 10 8.46 -2.88 32.86
N ASP A 11 7.45 -2.07 33.09
CA ASP A 11 6.06 -2.14 32.66
C ASP A 11 5.86 -1.77 31.19
N ARG A 12 6.91 -1.22 30.55
CA ARG A 12 6.94 -0.86 29.11
C ARG A 12 7.95 -1.72 28.33
N LEU A 13 8.41 -2.81 28.92
CA LEU A 13 9.22 -3.81 28.23
C LEU A 13 8.31 -4.75 27.46
N TRP A 14 8.78 -5.15 26.28
CA TRP A 14 8.12 -6.13 25.44
C TRP A 14 7.95 -7.45 26.16
N ASP A 15 6.70 -7.88 26.34
CA ASP A 15 6.40 -9.17 26.93
C ASP A 15 6.98 -10.26 26.02
N GLN A 16 7.85 -11.11 26.57
CA GLN A 16 8.63 -12.11 25.83
C GLN A 16 9.55 -11.56 24.71
N GLY A 17 9.80 -10.25 24.64
CA GLY A 17 10.71 -9.66 23.65
C GLY A 17 10.16 -9.59 22.21
N VAL A 18 8.85 -9.72 22.00
CA VAL A 18 8.26 -9.69 20.64
C VAL A 18 8.05 -8.25 20.16
N ILE A 19 8.55 -7.91 18.97
CA ILE A 19 8.49 -6.59 18.34
C ILE A 19 7.68 -6.68 17.03
N PRO A 20 6.48 -6.10 16.95
CA PRO A 20 5.69 -5.99 15.73
C PRO A 20 6.32 -5.02 14.70
N PHE A 21 6.21 -5.31 13.41
CA PHE A 21 6.65 -4.40 12.33
C PHE A 21 5.81 -4.50 11.04
N ILE A 22 5.92 -3.47 10.19
CA ILE A 22 5.46 -3.44 8.79
C ILE A 22 6.62 -2.93 7.94
N ILE A 23 6.74 -3.46 6.73
CA ILE A 23 7.62 -2.89 5.71
C ILE A 23 6.75 -2.23 4.65
N ASP A 24 6.94 -0.93 4.51
CA ASP A 24 6.23 -0.08 3.56
C ASP A 24 6.37 -0.59 2.11
N ASP A 25 5.36 -0.37 1.26
CA ASP A 25 5.33 -0.83 -0.14
C ASP A 25 6.19 0.01 -1.09
N VAL A 26 6.70 1.15 -0.62
CA VAL A 26 7.76 1.90 -1.31
C VAL A 26 9.08 1.11 -1.41
N PHE A 27 9.30 0.13 -0.52
CA PHE A 27 10.51 -0.69 -0.53
C PHE A 27 10.38 -1.84 -1.53
N SER A 28 11.33 -1.92 -2.46
CA SER A 28 11.44 -3.02 -3.42
C SER A 28 11.72 -4.36 -2.73
N GLY A 29 11.48 -5.47 -3.43
CA GLY A 29 11.72 -6.82 -2.87
C GLY A 29 13.14 -7.03 -2.31
N SER A 30 14.16 -6.43 -2.94
CA SER A 30 15.54 -6.50 -2.46
C SER A 30 15.77 -5.67 -1.19
N GLN A 31 15.14 -4.49 -1.08
CA GLN A 31 15.19 -3.65 0.12
C GLN A 31 14.44 -4.32 1.28
N ARG A 32 13.27 -4.91 1.02
CA ARG A 32 12.50 -5.70 2.00
C ARG A 32 13.31 -6.88 2.52
N LYS A 33 14.01 -7.60 1.61
CA LYS A 33 14.90 -8.70 1.99
C LYS A 33 16.04 -8.22 2.88
N LEU A 34 16.67 -7.10 2.55
CA LEU A 34 17.73 -6.49 3.36
C LEU A 34 17.24 -6.08 4.75
N ILE A 35 16.05 -5.49 4.85
CA ILE A 35 15.41 -5.12 6.12
C ILE A 35 15.16 -6.37 6.97
N LYS A 36 14.56 -7.42 6.38
CA LYS A 36 14.32 -8.69 7.08
C LYS A 36 15.63 -9.39 7.48
N GLU A 37 16.69 -9.29 6.68
CA GLU A 37 18.03 -9.80 7.04
C GLU A 37 18.66 -9.01 8.19
N ALA A 38 18.52 -7.68 8.20
CA ALA A 38 18.98 -6.85 9.30
C ALA A 38 18.25 -7.19 10.61
N MET A 39 16.92 -7.35 10.57
CA MET A 39 16.11 -7.81 11.71
C MET A 39 16.62 -9.15 12.26
N ARG A 40 16.90 -10.13 11.39
CA ARG A 40 17.48 -11.42 11.79
C ARG A 40 18.83 -11.32 12.48
N VAL A 41 19.66 -10.32 12.15
CA VAL A 41 20.92 -10.08 12.86
C VAL A 41 20.67 -9.70 14.32
N TRP A 42 19.65 -8.86 14.56
CA TRP A 42 19.23 -8.48 15.91
C TRP A 42 18.59 -9.64 16.67
N GLU A 43 17.74 -10.46 16.03
CA GLU A 43 17.17 -11.68 16.64
C GLU A 43 18.26 -12.69 17.03
N LYS A 44 19.35 -12.79 16.26
CA LYS A 44 20.50 -13.64 16.59
C LYS A 44 21.35 -13.11 17.75
N SER A 45 21.33 -11.80 17.97
CA SER A 45 22.24 -11.10 18.90
C SER A 45 21.55 -10.65 20.18
N THR A 46 20.22 -10.79 20.26
CA THR A 46 19.39 -10.32 21.36
C THR A 46 18.22 -11.29 21.60
N CYS A 47 17.47 -11.10 22.67
CA CYS A 47 16.28 -11.92 22.97
C CYS A 47 15.00 -11.39 22.30
N ILE A 48 15.11 -10.54 21.28
CA ILE A 48 13.95 -9.96 20.60
C ILE A 48 13.52 -10.82 19.42
N THR A 49 12.22 -10.83 19.11
CA THR A 49 11.63 -11.54 17.96
C THR A 49 10.78 -10.56 17.15
N PHE A 50 11.02 -10.42 15.86
CA PHE A 50 10.22 -9.54 15.01
C PHE A 50 9.03 -10.30 14.40
N VAL A 51 7.83 -9.72 14.50
CA VAL A 51 6.60 -10.29 13.93
C VAL A 51 5.97 -9.30 12.99
N GLU A 52 5.77 -9.69 11.73
CA GLU A 52 5.08 -8.85 10.74
C GLU A 52 3.62 -8.71 11.16
N THR A 53 3.12 -7.47 11.25
CA THR A 53 1.82 -7.15 11.86
C THR A 53 0.98 -6.23 10.98
N VAL A 54 -0.25 -5.94 11.41
CA VAL A 54 -1.15 -4.98 10.76
C VAL A 54 -1.01 -3.58 11.36
N PRO A 55 -1.34 -2.50 10.61
CA PRO A 55 -1.17 -1.11 11.03
C PRO A 55 -1.84 -0.79 12.37
N ASP A 56 -3.00 -1.38 12.65
CA ASP A 56 -3.70 -1.20 13.92
C ASP A 56 -2.83 -1.65 15.12
N VAL A 57 -2.10 -2.76 15.00
CA VAL A 57 -1.20 -3.23 16.06
C VAL A 57 0.04 -2.34 16.17
N LEU A 58 0.49 -1.74 15.06
CA LEU A 58 1.56 -0.75 15.06
C LEU A 58 1.14 0.61 15.62
N HIS A 59 -0.13 0.98 15.47
CA HIS A 59 -0.73 2.17 16.06
C HIS A 59 -0.74 2.04 17.59
N GLU A 60 -1.30 0.94 18.10
CA GLU A 60 -1.31 0.64 19.52
C GLU A 60 0.13 0.49 20.08
N LEU A 61 1.04 -0.03 19.25
CA LEU A 61 2.45 -0.04 19.58
C LEU A 61 3.05 1.37 19.66
N GLY A 62 2.80 2.23 18.69
CA GLY A 62 3.32 3.60 18.68
C GLY A 62 3.03 4.29 20.01
N HIS A 63 1.79 4.20 20.48
CA HIS A 63 1.41 4.65 21.81
C HIS A 63 2.20 3.98 22.94
N ALA A 64 2.39 2.65 22.89
CA ALA A 64 3.15 1.91 23.91
C ALA A 64 4.64 2.32 24.00
N ILE A 65 5.26 2.75 22.90
CA ILE A 65 6.64 3.27 22.89
C ILE A 65 6.72 4.79 23.10
N GLY A 66 5.59 5.47 23.33
CA GLY A 66 5.50 6.89 23.65
C GLY A 66 5.40 7.82 22.45
N LEU A 67 4.92 7.31 21.31
CA LEU A 67 4.49 8.15 20.19
C LEU A 67 3.06 8.62 20.43
N GLU A 68 2.84 9.90 20.20
CA GLU A 68 1.52 10.51 20.16
C GLU A 68 1.08 10.71 18.70
N HIS A 69 -0.18 11.08 18.48
CA HIS A 69 -0.70 11.20 17.13
C HIS A 69 -0.01 12.30 16.33
N GLU A 70 0.25 12.02 15.04
CA GLU A 70 0.98 12.93 14.15
C GLU A 70 0.23 14.27 13.96
N HIS A 71 -1.10 14.25 13.96
CA HIS A 71 -1.93 15.45 13.78
C HIS A 71 -1.89 16.41 14.96
N ILE A 72 -1.44 15.97 16.15
CA ILE A 72 -1.31 16.86 17.32
C ILE A 72 0.10 17.42 17.49
N ARG A 73 1.01 17.20 16.54
CA ARG A 73 2.35 17.78 16.57
C ARG A 73 2.32 19.30 16.79
N PRO A 74 3.30 19.90 17.50
CA PRO A 74 3.33 21.36 17.71
C PRO A 74 3.42 22.17 16.40
N ASP A 75 4.04 21.58 15.36
CA ASP A 75 4.29 22.17 14.05
C ASP A 75 3.25 21.80 12.97
N ARG A 76 2.20 21.03 13.31
CA ARG A 76 1.21 20.52 12.34
C ARG A 76 0.56 21.58 11.45
N ASP A 77 0.37 22.81 11.94
CA ASP A 77 -0.32 23.88 11.20
C ASP A 77 0.51 24.36 9.98
N MET A 78 1.77 23.94 9.85
CA MET A 78 2.56 24.13 8.65
C MET A 78 2.20 23.15 7.53
N PHE A 79 1.53 22.03 7.86
CA PHE A 79 1.36 20.87 6.99
C PHE A 79 -0.10 20.54 6.71
N ILE A 80 -0.98 20.74 7.69
CA ILE A 80 -2.42 20.44 7.62
C ILE A 80 -3.25 21.61 8.13
N ASP A 81 -4.51 21.67 7.69
CA ASP A 81 -5.55 22.53 8.24
C ASP A 81 -6.60 21.68 8.96
N VAL A 82 -7.05 22.14 10.13
CA VAL A 82 -8.17 21.55 10.87
C VAL A 82 -9.44 22.35 10.56
N ILE A 83 -10.48 21.68 10.07
CA ILE A 83 -11.77 22.28 9.72
C ILE A 83 -12.71 22.12 10.91
N TYR A 84 -12.63 23.03 11.88
CA TYR A 84 -13.44 22.98 13.10
C TYR A 84 -14.94 23.05 12.82
N GLU A 85 -15.35 23.69 11.72
CA GLU A 85 -16.76 23.73 11.30
C GLU A 85 -17.33 22.35 11.01
N ASN A 86 -16.47 21.37 10.71
CA ASN A 86 -16.83 19.99 10.45
C ASN A 86 -16.68 19.08 11.69
N ILE A 87 -16.35 19.60 12.88
CA ILE A 87 -16.13 18.82 14.11
C ILE A 87 -17.17 19.23 15.18
N PRO A 88 -17.85 18.30 15.89
CA PRO A 88 -18.68 18.66 17.03
C PRO A 88 -17.84 19.33 18.15
N GLU A 89 -18.35 20.39 18.76
CA GLU A 89 -17.60 21.19 19.76
C GLU A 89 -17.04 20.35 20.92
N GLU A 90 -17.74 19.27 21.32
CA GLU A 90 -17.28 18.35 22.36
C GLU A 90 -15.97 17.62 22.04
N PHE A 91 -15.57 17.54 20.77
CA PHE A 91 -14.35 16.87 20.32
C PHE A 91 -13.22 17.83 19.96
N PHE A 92 -13.36 19.15 20.19
CA PHE A 92 -12.29 20.10 19.88
C PHE A 92 -10.97 19.78 20.61
N SER A 93 -11.05 19.27 21.84
CA SER A 93 -9.87 18.87 22.61
C SER A 93 -9.04 17.74 21.95
N GLU A 94 -9.64 16.92 21.09
CA GLU A 94 -8.95 15.84 20.35
C GLU A 94 -8.03 16.38 19.22
N PHE A 95 -8.15 17.67 18.91
CA PHE A 95 -7.39 18.37 17.87
C PHE A 95 -6.49 19.47 18.46
N GLU A 96 -6.40 19.60 19.78
CA GLU A 96 -5.43 20.48 20.42
C GLU A 96 -4.00 19.97 20.17
N LYS A 97 -3.03 20.86 19.97
CA LYS A 97 -1.64 20.43 19.78
C LYS A 97 -1.06 20.06 21.13
N GLY A 98 -0.32 18.95 21.14
CA GLY A 98 0.51 18.62 22.28
C GLY A 98 1.67 19.61 22.41
N SER A 99 2.25 19.66 23.62
CA SER A 99 3.43 20.47 23.86
C SER A 99 4.66 19.84 23.18
N ALA A 100 5.70 20.63 22.93
CA ALA A 100 6.97 20.10 22.39
C ALA A 100 7.70 19.12 23.34
N HIS A 101 7.27 19.05 24.60
CA HIS A 101 7.74 18.07 25.58
C HIS A 101 6.99 16.74 25.44
N ASP A 102 5.70 16.80 25.14
CA ASP A 102 4.80 15.63 25.14
C ASP A 102 4.73 14.96 23.76
N VAL A 103 4.85 15.74 22.69
CA VAL A 103 4.84 15.25 21.31
C VAL A 103 6.19 15.53 20.67
N GLN A 104 7.07 14.53 20.68
CA GLN A 104 8.41 14.64 20.09
C GLN A 104 8.35 14.45 18.57
N THR A 105 8.89 15.41 17.83
CA THR A 105 9.02 15.30 16.36
C THR A 105 10.23 14.48 15.93
N PHE A 106 11.13 14.13 16.86
CA PHE A 106 12.40 13.43 16.62
C PHE A 106 13.25 14.05 15.49
N ASN A 107 13.08 15.36 15.24
CA ASN A 107 13.68 16.07 14.12
C ASN A 107 13.35 15.47 12.73
N GLN A 108 12.17 14.83 12.62
CA GLN A 108 11.62 14.29 11.38
C GLN A 108 10.63 15.27 10.75
N THR A 109 10.48 15.18 9.44
CA THR A 109 9.42 15.88 8.69
C THR A 109 8.04 15.35 9.08
N TYR A 110 7.00 16.11 8.76
CA TYR A 110 5.61 15.68 8.98
C TYR A 110 5.28 14.49 8.07
N ASP A 111 4.70 13.43 8.64
CA ASP A 111 4.34 12.22 7.89
C ASP A 111 2.81 12.13 7.69
N TYR A 112 2.37 12.54 6.50
CA TYR A 112 0.96 12.55 6.11
C TYR A 112 0.30 11.16 6.11
N HIS A 113 1.09 10.08 6.02
CA HIS A 113 0.62 8.69 6.02
C HIS A 113 1.02 7.94 7.29
N SER A 114 1.45 8.65 8.33
CA SER A 114 1.84 8.05 9.60
C SER A 114 0.73 7.15 10.12
N VAL A 115 1.11 5.96 10.58
CA VAL A 115 0.20 5.05 11.28
C VAL A 115 -0.43 5.71 12.51
N MET A 116 0.24 6.73 13.07
CA MET A 116 -0.23 7.55 14.19
C MET A 116 -1.00 8.80 13.74
N HIS A 117 -1.32 8.97 12.46
CA HIS A 117 -2.11 10.11 12.00
C HIS A 117 -3.60 9.80 12.03
N TYR A 118 -4.43 10.74 12.51
CA TYR A 118 -5.88 10.63 12.37
C TYR A 118 -6.31 10.57 10.89
N PRO A 119 -7.36 9.81 10.54
CA PRO A 119 -7.92 9.86 9.19
C PRO A 119 -8.45 11.28 8.90
N SER A 120 -8.54 11.63 7.61
CA SER A 120 -8.94 12.98 7.18
C SER A 120 -10.35 13.38 7.61
N ASP A 121 -11.23 12.40 7.87
CA ASP A 121 -12.63 12.58 8.29
C ASP A 121 -12.86 12.32 9.80
N ALA A 122 -11.79 12.29 10.60
CA ALA A 122 -11.86 12.00 12.03
C ALA A 122 -12.82 12.95 12.76
N PHE A 123 -13.70 12.39 13.60
CA PHE A 123 -14.69 13.15 14.40
C PHE A 123 -15.62 14.08 13.60
N SER A 124 -15.85 13.80 12.31
CA SER A 124 -16.71 14.62 11.45
C SER A 124 -18.19 14.67 11.90
N ILE A 125 -18.81 15.86 11.83
CA ILE A 125 -20.24 16.10 12.10
C ILE A 125 -21.16 15.35 11.12
N TYR A 126 -20.71 15.14 9.87
CA TYR A 126 -21.43 14.42 8.83
C TYR A 126 -20.45 13.70 7.90
N TRP A 127 -20.63 12.39 7.71
CA TRP A 127 -19.82 11.63 6.76
C TRP A 127 -20.33 11.84 5.31
N PRO A 128 -19.46 12.09 4.30
CA PRO A 128 -18.00 12.14 4.29
C PRO A 128 -17.45 13.58 4.22
N LEU A 129 -17.56 14.37 5.28
CA LEU A 129 -16.90 15.69 5.37
C LEU A 129 -15.52 15.55 6.01
N GLU A 130 -14.50 16.08 5.35
CA GLU A 130 -13.13 16.14 5.85
C GLU A 130 -13.02 17.11 7.04
N THR A 131 -12.30 16.71 8.08
CA THR A 131 -11.97 17.53 9.26
C THR A 131 -10.49 17.92 9.27
N LEU A 132 -9.66 17.22 8.49
CA LEU A 132 -8.24 17.50 8.29
C LEU A 132 -7.94 17.55 6.79
N LEU A 133 -7.28 18.61 6.33
CA LEU A 133 -6.82 18.74 4.95
C LEU A 133 -5.31 18.97 4.86
N PRO A 134 -4.58 18.29 3.96
CA PRO A 134 -3.19 18.60 3.69
C PRO A 134 -3.07 19.92 2.92
N LYS A 135 -2.06 20.72 3.29
CA LYS A 135 -1.71 21.95 2.57
C LYS A 135 -1.03 21.71 1.23
N GLN A 136 -0.54 20.50 1.00
CA GLN A 136 0.05 20.09 -0.26
C GLN A 136 -1.01 19.46 -1.17
N GLU A 137 -1.05 19.89 -2.43
CA GLU A 137 -2.00 19.38 -3.41
C GLU A 137 -1.80 17.88 -3.70
N ASN A 138 -2.89 17.16 -3.95
CA ASN A 138 -2.93 15.72 -4.28
C ASN A 138 -2.40 14.76 -3.20
N LEU A 139 -2.38 15.18 -1.93
CA LEU A 139 -2.08 14.31 -0.79
C LEU A 139 -3.36 13.89 -0.06
N SER A 140 -3.32 12.69 0.53
CA SER A 140 -4.34 12.14 1.43
C SER A 140 -3.76 11.95 2.84
N LEU A 141 -4.59 12.05 3.88
CA LEU A 141 -4.15 11.91 5.28
C LEU A 141 -4.51 10.56 5.88
N GLY A 142 -3.57 10.00 6.63
CA GLY A 142 -3.74 8.81 7.47
C GLY A 142 -4.09 7.52 6.73
N ASN A 143 -4.34 6.47 7.51
CA ASN A 143 -4.93 5.21 7.03
C ASN A 143 -6.42 5.46 6.73
N ILE A 144 -6.75 5.75 5.47
CA ILE A 144 -8.09 6.14 5.04
C ILE A 144 -9.16 5.12 5.48
N LYS A 145 -10.09 5.56 6.34
CA LYS A 145 -11.31 4.81 6.67
C LYS A 145 -12.30 4.96 5.52
N LEU A 146 -12.36 3.96 4.65
CA LEU A 146 -13.08 4.08 3.38
C LEU A 146 -14.59 4.36 3.49
N SER A 147 -15.31 3.78 4.48
CA SER A 147 -16.75 4.01 4.75
C SER A 147 -17.25 3.25 6.00
N ARG A 148 -18.39 3.67 6.59
CA ARG A 148 -19.14 2.91 7.62
C ARG A 148 -20.57 2.63 7.14
N TYR A 149 -21.05 1.39 7.28
CA TYR A 149 -22.39 0.96 6.83
C TYR A 149 -23.24 0.39 7.98
N CYS A 150 -24.52 0.78 8.03
CA CYS A 150 -25.53 0.21 8.94
C CYS A 150 -26.93 0.22 8.31
N GLY A 151 -27.76 -0.80 8.61
CA GLY A 151 -29.09 -0.94 8.02
C GLY A 151 -29.15 -1.98 6.90
N ASN A 152 -30.19 -1.93 6.06
CA ASN A 152 -30.42 -2.90 5.00
C ASN A 152 -29.88 -2.38 3.66
N PHE A 153 -28.87 -3.06 3.11
CA PHE A 153 -28.29 -2.77 1.80
C PHE A 153 -28.26 -4.04 0.96
N SER A 154 -28.58 -3.93 -0.34
CA SER A 154 -28.59 -5.06 -1.27
C SER A 154 -27.20 -5.45 -1.77
N SER A 155 -26.29 -4.49 -1.99
CA SER A 155 -24.87 -4.75 -2.23
C SER A 155 -24.03 -3.49 -2.09
N ILE A 156 -22.86 -3.59 -1.45
CA ILE A 156 -21.85 -2.52 -1.37
C ILE A 156 -20.58 -3.02 -2.06
N ARG A 157 -20.00 -2.20 -2.95
CA ARG A 157 -18.75 -2.50 -3.65
C ARG A 157 -17.68 -1.48 -3.25
N ILE A 158 -16.59 -1.96 -2.66
CA ILE A 158 -15.46 -1.15 -2.23
C ILE A 158 -14.23 -1.62 -3.02
N LYS A 159 -13.54 -0.69 -3.70
CA LYS A 159 -12.27 -0.96 -4.37
C LYS A 159 -11.15 -0.27 -3.58
N THR A 160 -10.18 -1.04 -3.14
CA THR A 160 -8.99 -0.56 -2.42
C THR A 160 -7.75 -1.15 -3.09
N ASN A 161 -6.59 -0.64 -2.73
CA ASN A 161 -5.31 -1.21 -3.16
C ASN A 161 -5.00 -2.47 -2.34
N ASN A 162 -3.81 -2.57 -1.75
CA ASN A 162 -3.29 -3.83 -1.22
C ASN A 162 -3.88 -4.27 0.13
N VAL A 163 -4.57 -3.37 0.86
CA VAL A 163 -5.12 -3.68 2.19
C VAL A 163 -6.49 -3.02 2.37
N LEU A 164 -7.43 -3.75 2.97
CA LEU A 164 -8.75 -3.27 3.38
C LEU A 164 -9.02 -3.76 4.81
N PHE A 165 -9.17 -2.82 5.75
CA PHE A 165 -9.58 -3.13 7.12
C PHE A 165 -11.11 -3.12 7.24
N VAL A 166 -11.67 -4.19 7.80
CA VAL A 166 -13.12 -4.31 8.04
C VAL A 166 -13.36 -4.60 9.51
N THR A 167 -13.96 -3.64 10.21
CA THR A 167 -14.32 -3.77 11.64
C THR A 167 -15.83 -3.93 11.78
N TYR A 168 -16.28 -5.06 12.34
CA TYR A 168 -17.69 -5.29 12.66
C TYR A 168 -17.98 -4.96 14.13
N VAL A 169 -18.95 -4.07 14.36
CA VAL A 169 -19.42 -3.70 15.70
C VAL A 169 -20.82 -4.29 15.90
N LYS A 170 -20.95 -5.23 16.85
CA LYS A 170 -22.23 -5.88 17.19
C LYS A 170 -23.10 -4.94 18.03
N SER A 171 -24.41 -4.89 17.75
CA SER A 171 -25.38 -4.16 18.58
C SER A 171 -25.51 -4.80 19.97
N THR A 172 -25.59 -3.98 21.01
CA THR A 172 -25.82 -4.41 22.41
C THR A 172 -27.30 -4.66 22.73
N THR A 173 -28.19 -4.48 21.76
CA THR A 173 -29.64 -4.71 21.91
C THR A 173 -30.02 -6.19 21.83
N SER A 174 -31.13 -6.56 22.48
CA SER A 174 -31.60 -7.94 22.67
C SER A 174 -32.03 -8.69 21.39
N ASN A 175 -32.22 -8.00 20.26
CA ASN A 175 -32.61 -8.58 18.97
C ASN A 175 -31.54 -8.28 17.89
N PRO A 176 -30.50 -9.13 17.74
CA PRO A 176 -29.47 -8.92 16.73
C PRO A 176 -29.97 -9.26 15.31
N SER A 177 -29.68 -8.37 14.34
CA SER A 177 -29.86 -8.64 12.91
C SER A 177 -28.83 -9.66 12.40
N ILE A 178 -29.12 -10.28 11.25
CA ILE A 178 -28.34 -11.40 10.64
C ILE A 178 -26.89 -10.99 10.29
N GLY A 179 -26.56 -9.69 10.27
CA GLY A 179 -25.22 -9.18 10.01
C GLY A 179 -24.97 -8.92 8.52
N PHE A 180 -23.74 -9.09 8.07
CA PHE A 180 -23.35 -8.97 6.66
C PHE A 180 -22.48 -10.14 6.22
N THR A 181 -22.44 -10.40 4.91
CA THR A 181 -21.43 -11.24 4.28
C THR A 181 -20.58 -10.36 3.37
N ALA A 182 -19.27 -10.48 3.46
CA ALA A 182 -18.34 -9.82 2.55
C ALA A 182 -17.58 -10.84 1.72
N HIS A 183 -17.42 -10.53 0.44
CA HIS A 183 -16.55 -11.27 -0.48
C HIS A 183 -15.46 -10.31 -0.95
N TYR A 184 -14.20 -10.67 -0.79
CA TYR A 184 -13.07 -9.88 -1.30
C TYR A 184 -12.48 -10.55 -2.55
N ASN A 185 -12.02 -9.72 -3.48
CA ASN A 185 -11.24 -10.14 -4.63
C ASN A 185 -9.98 -9.27 -4.70
N ILE A 186 -8.79 -9.88 -4.66
CA ILE A 186 -7.54 -9.17 -4.94
C ILE A 186 -7.54 -8.83 -6.44
N ILE A 187 -7.67 -7.54 -6.76
CA ILE A 187 -7.65 -7.02 -8.13
C ILE A 187 -6.26 -6.46 -8.40
N CYS A 188 -5.48 -7.18 -9.18
CA CYS A 188 -4.23 -6.70 -9.76
C CYS A 188 -4.51 -5.89 -11.03
N GLY A 189 -3.65 -4.90 -11.35
CA GLY A 189 -3.83 -4.00 -12.49
C GLY A 189 -4.07 -2.54 -12.10
N GLY A 190 -4.26 -1.66 -13.08
CA GLY A 190 -4.48 -0.24 -12.87
C GLY A 190 -4.15 0.63 -14.08
N ILE A 191 -4.24 1.94 -13.91
CA ILE A 191 -3.83 2.95 -14.90
C ILE A 191 -2.69 3.75 -14.26
N PHE A 192 -1.59 3.89 -14.97
CA PHE A 192 -0.36 4.50 -14.45
C PHE A 192 0.27 5.42 -15.49
N ASP A 193 0.87 6.50 -15.00
CA ASP A 193 1.70 7.39 -15.81
C ASP A 193 3.19 7.10 -15.56
N ILE A 194 3.94 6.84 -16.64
CA ILE A 194 5.39 6.63 -16.58
C ILE A 194 6.08 7.99 -16.61
N LYS A 195 7.04 8.23 -15.72
CA LYS A 195 7.85 9.46 -15.69
C LYS A 195 9.19 9.22 -16.40
N VAL A 196 9.76 10.25 -17.03
CA VAL A 196 11.02 10.16 -17.80
C VAL A 196 12.18 9.70 -16.93
N ASP A 197 12.32 10.28 -15.74
CA ASP A 197 13.47 10.03 -14.84
C ASP A 197 13.18 8.98 -13.77
N THR A 198 12.01 8.34 -13.79
CA THR A 198 11.60 7.40 -12.75
C THR A 198 11.11 6.09 -13.39
N PRO A 199 11.90 5.01 -13.32
CA PRO A 199 11.45 3.71 -13.80
C PRO A 199 10.26 3.20 -12.99
N PHE A 200 9.32 2.57 -13.66
CA PHE A 200 8.19 1.90 -13.01
C PHE A 200 8.49 0.40 -12.89
N ASN A 201 8.51 -0.12 -11.67
CA ASN A 201 8.68 -1.55 -11.44
C ASN A 201 7.33 -2.25 -11.46
N LEU A 202 7.23 -3.32 -12.23
CA LEU A 202 6.04 -4.13 -12.38
C LEU A 202 6.37 -5.60 -12.10
N GLU A 203 5.67 -6.18 -11.14
CA GLU A 203 5.84 -7.56 -10.73
C GLU A 203 4.49 -8.28 -10.69
N SER A 204 4.49 -9.58 -10.96
CA SER A 204 3.35 -10.43 -10.66
C SER A 204 3.08 -10.45 -9.15
N THR A 205 1.82 -10.60 -8.76
CA THR A 205 1.46 -10.74 -7.34
C THR A 205 2.26 -11.87 -6.70
N ASN A 206 2.81 -11.61 -5.50
CA ASN A 206 3.66 -12.51 -4.71
C ASN A 206 5.08 -12.75 -5.20
N PHE A 207 5.53 -12.17 -6.32
CA PHE A 207 6.92 -12.34 -6.77
C PHE A 207 7.93 -12.05 -5.63
N PRO A 208 8.95 -12.90 -5.38
CA PRO A 208 9.38 -14.05 -6.17
C PRO A 208 8.69 -15.39 -5.84
N ASP A 209 7.74 -15.40 -4.91
CA ASP A 209 6.92 -16.58 -4.63
C ASP A 209 5.87 -16.81 -5.72
N ALA A 210 5.25 -17.99 -5.71
CA ALA A 210 4.33 -18.39 -6.75
C ALA A 210 3.14 -17.43 -6.91
N TYR A 211 2.83 -17.05 -8.15
CA TYR A 211 1.68 -16.20 -8.42
C TYR A 211 0.36 -16.90 -8.05
N PRO A 212 -0.68 -16.17 -7.62
CA PRO A 212 -1.93 -16.82 -7.25
C PRO A 212 -2.66 -17.42 -8.48
N PRO A 213 -3.46 -18.49 -8.27
CA PRO A 213 -4.32 -19.03 -9.32
C PRO A 213 -5.50 -18.11 -9.66
N ASN A 214 -6.08 -18.31 -10.85
CA ASN A 214 -7.27 -17.64 -11.38
C ASN A 214 -7.16 -16.10 -11.38
N ARG A 215 -5.99 -15.57 -11.74
CA ARG A 215 -5.75 -14.13 -11.76
C ARG A 215 -5.91 -13.58 -13.15
N ARG A 216 -6.46 -12.37 -13.22
CA ARG A 216 -6.54 -11.59 -14.44
C ARG A 216 -6.22 -10.14 -14.13
N CYS A 217 -5.00 -9.73 -14.45
CA CYS A 217 -4.47 -8.41 -14.21
C CYS A 217 -4.40 -7.62 -15.52
N SER A 218 -4.61 -6.30 -15.44
CA SER A 218 -4.54 -5.41 -16.59
C SER A 218 -3.95 -4.07 -16.17
N TRP A 219 -2.75 -3.77 -16.67
CA TRP A 219 -2.04 -2.53 -16.40
C TRP A 219 -1.96 -1.68 -17.67
N LYS A 220 -2.48 -0.46 -17.60
CA LYS A 220 -2.47 0.52 -18.68
C LYS A 220 -1.45 1.60 -18.33
N PHE A 221 -0.46 1.77 -19.19
CA PHE A 221 0.62 2.73 -19.00
C PHE A 221 0.55 3.83 -20.05
N THR A 222 0.71 5.08 -19.61
CA THR A 222 0.87 6.24 -20.48
C THR A 222 2.17 6.95 -20.15
N ALA A 223 3.02 7.18 -21.14
CA ALA A 223 4.22 8.00 -21.03
C ALA A 223 3.93 9.44 -21.51
N PRO A 224 4.82 10.40 -21.23
CA PRO A 224 4.69 11.75 -21.76
C PRO A 224 4.67 11.75 -23.29
N ASN A 225 4.13 12.81 -23.88
CA ASN A 225 4.15 12.98 -25.32
C ASN A 225 5.60 12.95 -25.85
N ASN A 226 5.77 12.51 -27.11
CA ASN A 226 7.06 12.32 -27.76
C ASN A 226 7.98 11.28 -27.08
N HIS A 227 7.41 10.38 -26.28
CA HIS A 227 8.14 9.24 -25.70
C HIS A 227 7.41 7.95 -26.05
N ARG A 228 8.17 6.85 -26.06
CA ARG A 228 7.64 5.48 -26.05
C ARG A 228 7.94 4.81 -24.73
N ILE A 229 7.22 3.74 -24.46
CA ILE A 229 7.41 2.91 -23.28
C ILE A 229 8.29 1.72 -23.68
N ALA A 230 9.45 1.61 -23.06
CA ALA A 230 10.26 0.41 -23.10
C ALA A 230 10.04 -0.40 -21.82
N MET A 231 9.67 -1.66 -21.96
CA MET A 231 9.53 -2.58 -20.83
C MET A 231 10.62 -3.64 -20.92
N LYS A 232 11.50 -3.67 -19.92
CA LYS A 232 12.54 -4.68 -19.75
C LYS A 232 12.06 -5.71 -18.74
N ILE A 233 11.93 -6.95 -19.16
CA ILE A 233 11.59 -8.09 -18.31
C ILE A 233 12.90 -8.69 -17.81
N HIS A 234 13.09 -8.72 -16.49
CA HIS A 234 14.32 -9.23 -15.87
C HIS A 234 14.20 -10.71 -15.50
N TYR A 235 12.99 -11.14 -15.10
CA TYR A 235 12.69 -12.51 -14.72
C TYR A 235 11.32 -12.91 -15.27
N PHE A 236 11.19 -14.14 -15.76
CA PHE A 236 9.95 -14.67 -16.28
C PHE A 236 9.88 -16.20 -16.21
N GLU A 237 8.88 -16.67 -15.47
CA GLU A 237 8.55 -18.09 -15.31
C GLU A 237 7.03 -18.22 -15.10
N LEU A 238 6.32 -18.58 -16.17
CA LEU A 238 4.90 -18.93 -16.14
C LEU A 238 4.73 -20.40 -16.53
N GLU A 239 3.55 -20.97 -16.28
CA GLU A 239 3.24 -22.32 -16.74
C GLU A 239 3.42 -22.43 -18.27
N LEU A 240 4.21 -23.43 -18.70
CA LEU A 240 4.38 -23.74 -20.11
C LEU A 240 3.38 -24.83 -20.53
N ASN A 241 2.49 -24.50 -21.45
CA ASN A 241 1.62 -25.46 -22.14
C ASN A 241 1.35 -25.03 -23.58
N ASP A 242 0.88 -25.95 -24.43
CA ASP A 242 0.68 -25.72 -25.87
C ASP A 242 -0.25 -24.54 -26.20
N ASN A 243 -1.17 -24.21 -25.28
CA ASN A 243 -2.14 -23.13 -25.46
C ASN A 243 -1.78 -21.84 -24.73
N CYS A 244 -0.65 -21.81 -24.01
CA CYS A 244 -0.22 -20.68 -23.19
C CYS A 244 -1.36 -20.24 -22.24
N ILE A 245 -1.95 -21.18 -21.50
CA ILE A 245 -3.11 -20.93 -20.63
C ILE A 245 -2.80 -19.83 -19.61
N ASP A 246 -1.65 -19.94 -18.94
CA ASP A 246 -1.07 -18.86 -18.16
C ASP A 246 -0.21 -18.00 -19.08
N PHE A 247 -0.50 -16.71 -19.17
CA PHE A 247 0.19 -15.85 -20.11
C PHE A 247 0.39 -14.42 -19.63
N LEU A 248 1.46 -13.80 -20.14
CA LEU A 248 1.67 -12.36 -20.17
C LEU A 248 1.48 -11.87 -21.60
N MET A 249 0.45 -11.07 -21.83
CA MET A 249 0.15 -10.45 -23.10
C MET A 249 0.50 -8.97 -23.06
N ILE A 250 1.19 -8.50 -24.08
CA ILE A 250 1.58 -7.09 -24.18
C ILE A 250 1.02 -6.50 -25.48
N LYS A 251 0.40 -5.33 -25.38
CA LYS A 251 -0.30 -4.63 -26.46
C LYS A 251 0.22 -3.19 -26.62
N ASP A 252 0.25 -2.76 -27.87
CA ASP A 252 0.72 -1.45 -28.31
C ASP A 252 -0.44 -0.44 -28.30
N GLY A 253 -0.69 0.17 -27.13
CA GLY A 253 -1.86 1.00 -26.83
C GLY A 253 -2.47 0.68 -25.46
N ILE A 254 -3.59 1.32 -25.10
CA ILE A 254 -4.29 1.12 -23.80
C ILE A 254 -5.61 0.34 -23.90
N ASP A 255 -6.02 -0.04 -25.12
CA ASP A 255 -7.31 -0.66 -25.41
C ASP A 255 -7.15 -2.17 -25.60
N TYR A 256 -8.20 -2.93 -25.25
CA TYR A 256 -8.19 -4.38 -25.46
C TYR A 256 -8.10 -4.78 -26.95
N ASN A 257 -8.49 -3.88 -27.86
CA ASN A 257 -8.37 -4.05 -29.30
C ASN A 257 -7.02 -3.56 -29.87
N SER A 258 -6.15 -2.98 -29.04
CA SER A 258 -4.80 -2.57 -29.45
C SER A 258 -3.99 -3.75 -29.99
N LYS A 259 -3.09 -3.45 -30.93
CA LYS A 259 -2.23 -4.44 -31.59
C LYS A 259 -1.45 -5.22 -30.56
N VAL A 260 -1.44 -6.55 -30.69
CA VAL A 260 -0.65 -7.42 -29.81
C VAL A 260 0.82 -7.34 -30.23
N ILE A 261 1.69 -7.00 -29.28
CA ILE A 261 3.16 -7.08 -29.44
C ILE A 261 3.59 -8.53 -29.26
N GLY A 262 3.06 -9.20 -28.24
CA GLY A 262 3.33 -10.63 -28.02
C GLY A 262 2.49 -11.22 -26.88
N VAL A 263 2.44 -12.54 -26.86
CA VAL A 263 1.87 -13.38 -25.79
C VAL A 263 2.98 -14.34 -25.36
N TYR A 264 3.25 -14.39 -24.06
CA TYR A 264 4.41 -15.09 -23.50
C TYR A 264 3.98 -16.02 -22.36
N CYS A 265 4.61 -17.19 -22.27
CA CYS A 265 4.50 -18.19 -21.21
C CYS A 265 5.75 -19.06 -21.16
N GLY A 266 5.84 -19.95 -20.17
CA GLY A 266 7.06 -20.72 -19.90
C GLY A 266 8.15 -19.90 -19.24
N GLU A 267 9.39 -20.35 -19.42
CA GLU A 267 10.59 -19.70 -18.89
C GLU A 267 11.35 -18.99 -20.03
N ARG A 268 11.88 -17.79 -19.74
CA ARG A 268 12.68 -17.04 -20.71
C ARG A 268 13.72 -16.14 -20.05
N ASP A 269 14.90 -16.10 -20.63
CA ASP A 269 15.95 -15.13 -20.30
C ASP A 269 15.49 -13.68 -20.51
N SER A 270 16.02 -12.75 -19.72
CA SER A 270 15.73 -11.31 -19.77
C SER A 270 15.65 -10.75 -21.20
N TRP A 271 14.57 -10.02 -21.50
CA TRP A 271 14.35 -9.37 -22.79
C TRP A 271 13.69 -8.00 -22.66
N GLN A 272 13.63 -7.27 -23.77
CA GLN A 272 13.01 -5.96 -23.83
C GLN A 272 11.96 -5.90 -24.93
N ILE A 273 10.89 -5.17 -24.67
CA ILE A 273 9.87 -4.78 -25.65
C ILE A 273 9.73 -3.25 -25.65
N ASN A 274 9.35 -2.70 -26.80
CA ASN A 274 9.12 -1.26 -26.95
C ASN A 274 7.75 -1.06 -27.58
N SER A 275 6.94 -0.14 -27.06
CA SER A 275 5.75 0.36 -27.75
C SER A 275 6.15 1.22 -28.95
N THR A 276 5.25 1.37 -29.92
CA THR A 276 5.46 2.31 -31.03
C THR A 276 5.32 3.76 -30.59
N ASP A 277 4.39 4.03 -29.68
CA ASP A 277 4.03 5.37 -29.15
C ASP A 277 4.01 5.38 -27.61
N ASN A 278 3.42 6.39 -26.99
CA ASN A 278 3.44 6.64 -25.55
C ASN A 278 2.48 5.76 -24.72
N LYS A 279 1.95 4.66 -25.25
CA LYS A 279 0.91 3.85 -24.60
C LYS A 279 1.22 2.36 -24.65
N LEU A 280 1.02 1.67 -23.53
CA LEU A 280 1.27 0.23 -23.40
C LEU A 280 0.22 -0.43 -22.48
N LEU A 281 -0.29 -1.59 -22.89
CA LEU A 281 -1.21 -2.41 -22.10
C LEU A 281 -0.56 -3.76 -21.83
N VAL A 282 -0.43 -4.10 -20.55
CA VAL A 282 0.11 -5.38 -20.07
C VAL A 282 -1.03 -6.15 -19.41
N ILE A 283 -1.24 -7.39 -19.82
CA ILE A 283 -2.29 -8.27 -19.31
C ILE A 283 -1.64 -9.56 -18.82
N PHE A 284 -1.90 -9.93 -17.58
CA PHE A 284 -1.50 -11.23 -17.02
C PHE A 284 -2.74 -12.06 -16.74
N SER A 285 -2.73 -13.34 -17.13
CA SER A 285 -3.80 -14.30 -16.85
C SER A 285 -3.22 -15.60 -16.31
N SER A 286 -3.82 -16.17 -15.26
CA SER A 286 -3.51 -17.49 -14.74
C SER A 286 -4.75 -18.36 -14.52
N ASP A 287 -4.58 -19.68 -14.53
CA ASP A 287 -5.60 -20.68 -14.25
C ASP A 287 -5.56 -21.21 -12.81
N SER A 288 -6.32 -22.28 -12.52
CA SER A 288 -6.47 -22.85 -11.18
C SER A 288 -5.46 -23.94 -10.80
N ILE A 289 -4.55 -24.34 -11.68
CA ILE A 289 -3.88 -25.64 -11.59
C ILE A 289 -2.43 -25.52 -11.12
N ILE A 290 -1.56 -24.91 -11.92
CA ILE A 290 -0.11 -24.83 -11.65
C ILE A 290 0.33 -23.38 -11.71
N ASN A 291 1.11 -22.95 -10.72
CA ASN A 291 1.64 -21.60 -10.68
C ASN A 291 3.14 -21.61 -10.35
N TYR A 292 3.86 -20.67 -10.95
CA TYR A 292 5.32 -20.51 -10.84
C TYR A 292 5.66 -19.12 -10.29
N SER A 293 6.94 -18.75 -10.27
CA SER A 293 7.41 -17.50 -9.65
C SER A 293 6.85 -16.24 -10.32
N GLY A 294 6.43 -16.31 -11.58
CA GLY A 294 5.79 -15.19 -12.28
C GLY A 294 6.78 -14.33 -13.04
N PHE A 295 6.66 -13.00 -12.94
CA PHE A 295 7.52 -12.08 -13.68
C PHE A 295 7.89 -10.83 -12.88
N SER A 296 9.07 -10.28 -13.20
CA SER A 296 9.51 -8.97 -12.75
C SER A 296 10.06 -8.17 -13.92
N ALA A 297 9.62 -6.93 -14.04
CA ALA A 297 9.92 -6.05 -15.15
C ALA A 297 10.06 -4.59 -14.70
N THR A 298 10.75 -3.80 -15.51
CA THR A 298 10.86 -2.35 -15.34
C THR A 298 10.47 -1.64 -16.63
N LEU A 299 9.65 -0.60 -16.50
CA LEU A 299 9.20 0.25 -17.60
C LEU A 299 9.91 1.61 -17.56
N PHE A 300 10.27 2.11 -18.73
CA PHE A 300 10.97 3.38 -18.94
C PHE A 300 10.25 4.19 -20.00
N ALA A 301 10.16 5.52 -19.83
CA ALA A 301 9.81 6.42 -20.90
C ALA A 301 11.08 6.79 -21.68
N ILE A 302 11.17 6.37 -22.93
CA ILE A 302 12.30 6.65 -23.82
C ILE A 302 11.84 7.67 -24.86
N PRO A 303 12.59 8.75 -25.12
CA PRO A 303 12.27 9.67 -26.20
C PRO A 303 12.07 8.95 -27.54
N LEU A 304 11.05 9.36 -28.29
CA LEU A 304 10.95 9.03 -29.70
C LEU A 304 11.99 9.92 -30.39
N ASP A 305 13.14 9.34 -30.77
CA ASP A 305 14.15 10.06 -31.54
C ASP A 305 13.48 10.76 -32.73
N GLY A 306 13.71 12.07 -32.86
CA GLY A 306 13.28 12.88 -33.99
C GLY A 306 14.21 12.73 -35.19
#